data_AF-E6WS61-F1
#
_entry.id   AF-E6WS61-F1
#
_cell.length_a   1.000
_cell.length_b   1.000
_cell.length_c   1.000
_cell.angle_alpha   90.00
_cell.angle_beta   90.00
_cell.angle_gamma   90.00
#
_symmetry.space_group_name_H-M   'P 1'
#
loop_
_entity.id
_entity.type
_entity.pdbx_description
1 polymer ?
#
loop_
_entity_poly.entity_id
_entity_poly.type
_entity_poly.pdbx_seq_one_letter_code
_entity_poly.pdbx_strand_id
1 'polypeptide(L)'
;MRLIAATAAALLLAGCQTCPERVPEVVKVPVRVTVPVPAELSAPCPVARAESRTVEAVVSAYNANVEHLEACNRKLGEIRALPTGDVTP
;
A
#
# COMPACT_ATOMS: atom_id res chain seq x y z
N MET A 1 26.90 -58.40 -2.83
CA MET A 1 26.44 -57.22 -3.60
C MET A 1 25.24 -56.51 -2.99
N ARG A 2 24.18 -57.20 -2.51
CA ARG A 2 22.99 -56.54 -1.93
C ARG A 2 23.24 -55.74 -0.63
N LEU A 3 24.15 -56.19 0.23
CA LEU A 3 24.50 -55.51 1.49
C LEU A 3 25.30 -54.20 1.29
N ILE A 4 26.08 -54.12 0.20
CA ILE A 4 26.89 -52.93 -0.14
C ILE A 4 25.99 -51.82 -0.70
N ALA A 5 24.97 -52.20 -1.49
CA ALA A 5 23.98 -51.25 -2.00
C ALA A 5 23.13 -50.63 -0.88
N ALA A 6 22.75 -51.43 0.13
CA ALA A 6 21.99 -50.95 1.28
C ALA A 6 22.78 -49.96 2.16
N THR A 7 24.08 -50.20 2.34
CA THR A 7 24.95 -49.32 3.13
C THR A 7 25.27 -48.01 2.39
N ALA A 8 25.49 -48.06 1.08
CA ALA A 8 25.67 -46.85 0.27
C ALA A 8 24.41 -45.98 0.23
N ALA A 9 23.21 -46.59 0.16
CA ALA A 9 21.96 -45.86 0.23
C ALA A 9 21.75 -45.17 1.60
N ALA A 10 22.09 -45.84 2.71
CA ALA A 10 21.97 -45.27 4.04
C ALA A 10 22.89 -44.04 4.27
N LEU A 11 24.09 -44.05 3.68
CA LEU A 11 25.03 -42.92 3.73
C LEU A 11 24.53 -41.69 2.97
N LEU A 12 23.81 -41.87 1.86
CA LEU A 12 23.20 -40.77 1.09
C LEU A 12 22.04 -40.11 1.84
N LEU A 13 21.25 -40.88 2.60
CA LEU A 13 20.14 -40.36 3.41
C LEU A 13 20.60 -39.61 4.67
N ALA A 14 21.75 -39.98 5.23
CA ALA A 14 22.35 -39.29 6.37
C ALA A 14 22.98 -37.92 6.03
N GLY A 15 23.14 -37.61 4.74
CA GLY A 15 23.66 -36.33 4.24
C GLY A 15 22.64 -35.19 4.18
N CYS A 16 21.36 -35.44 4.47
CA CYS A 16 20.32 -34.41 4.56
C CYS A 16 20.50 -33.60 5.86
N GLN A 17 21.41 -32.63 5.85
CA GLN A 17 21.49 -31.64 6.90
C GLN A 17 20.24 -30.76 6.83
N THR A 18 19.35 -30.92 7.80
CA THR A 18 18.22 -30.02 8.00
C THR A 18 18.78 -28.63 8.30
N CYS A 19 18.76 -27.74 7.30
CA CYS A 19 19.06 -26.33 7.54
C CYS A 19 18.03 -25.81 8.55
N PRO A 20 18.45 -25.31 9.73
CA PRO A 20 17.51 -24.68 10.63
C PRO A 20 16.96 -23.44 9.94
N GLU A 21 15.65 -23.44 9.69
CA GLU A 21 14.90 -22.30 9.17
C GLU A 21 15.09 -21.13 10.13
N ARG A 22 15.91 -20.15 9.74
CA ARG A 22 16.08 -18.93 10.53
C ARG A 22 14.85 -18.07 10.31
N VAL A 23 13.94 -18.08 11.29
CA VAL A 23 12.79 -17.17 11.31
C VAL A 23 13.32 -15.74 11.30
N PRO A 24 12.95 -14.91 10.30
CA PRO A 24 13.42 -13.52 10.24
C PRO A 24 12.89 -12.75 11.45
N GLU A 25 13.78 -12.01 12.10
CA GLU A 25 13.43 -11.15 13.23
C GLU A 25 12.76 -9.87 12.72
N VAL A 26 11.60 -9.52 13.28
CA VAL A 26 10.89 -8.28 12.93
C VAL A 26 11.56 -7.11 13.64
N VAL A 27 12.38 -6.37 12.90
CA VAL A 27 13.03 -5.14 13.39
C VAL A 27 12.09 -3.95 13.22
N LYS A 28 11.70 -3.32 14.33
CA LYS A 28 10.93 -2.05 14.31
C LYS A 28 11.88 -0.87 14.40
N VAL A 29 11.87 0.00 13.39
CA VAL A 29 12.69 1.22 13.34
C VAL A 29 11.82 2.44 13.66
N PRO A 30 12.23 3.34 14.58
CA PRO A 30 11.49 4.55 14.85
C PRO A 30 11.57 5.52 13.66
N VAL A 31 10.42 6.02 13.20
CA VAL A 31 10.35 7.09 12.21
C VAL A 31 10.83 8.39 12.86
N ARG A 32 11.87 9.01 12.30
CA ARG A 32 12.51 10.19 12.89
C ARG A 32 11.86 11.52 12.47
N VAL A 33 11.31 11.57 11.26
CA VAL A 33 10.74 12.78 10.67
C VAL A 33 9.53 12.40 9.83
N THR A 34 8.40 13.08 10.03
CA THR A 34 7.19 12.92 9.22
C THR A 34 7.02 14.17 8.39
N VAL A 35 7.28 14.07 7.08
CA VAL A 35 7.23 15.20 6.15
C VAL A 35 5.77 15.53 5.80
N PRO A 36 5.34 16.80 5.84
CA PRO A 36 4.03 17.20 5.35
C PRO A 36 3.84 16.85 3.87
N VAL A 37 2.62 16.43 3.52
CA VAL A 37 2.24 16.24 2.11
C VAL A 37 2.08 17.63 1.47
N PRO A 38 2.73 17.91 0.33
CA PRO A 38 2.56 19.15 -0.40
C PRO A 38 1.08 19.45 -0.71
N ALA A 39 0.70 20.73 -0.64
CA ALA A 39 -0.70 21.16 -0.78
C ALA A 39 -1.28 20.81 -2.16
N GLU A 40 -0.43 20.82 -3.19
CA GLU A 40 -0.78 20.52 -4.57
C GLU A 40 -1.22 19.06 -4.73
N LEU A 41 -0.63 18.15 -3.95
CA LEU A 41 -0.92 16.71 -3.99
C LEU A 41 -2.16 16.32 -3.18
N SER A 42 -2.68 17.23 -2.36
CA SER A 42 -3.89 17.04 -1.56
C SER A 42 -5.01 18.02 -1.92
N ALA A 43 -4.88 18.68 -3.07
CA ALA A 43 -5.86 19.61 -3.61
C ALA A 43 -7.21 18.93 -3.89
N PRO A 44 -8.34 19.64 -3.78
CA PRO A 44 -9.66 19.07 -4.03
C PRO A 44 -9.79 18.46 -5.44
N CYS A 45 -10.58 17.41 -5.55
CA CYS A 45 -10.78 16.68 -6.79
C CYS A 45 -11.59 17.53 -7.80
N PRO A 46 -11.26 17.45 -9.10
CA PRO A 46 -11.89 18.29 -10.12
C PRO A 46 -13.37 17.93 -10.31
N VAL A 47 -14.22 18.94 -10.30
CA VAL A 47 -15.67 18.80 -10.47
C VAL A 47 -16.02 18.77 -11.96
N ALA A 48 -16.71 17.72 -12.42
CA ALA A 48 -17.26 17.67 -13.77
C ALA A 48 -18.34 18.75 -13.91
N ARG A 49 -18.23 19.65 -14.89
CA ARG A 49 -19.26 20.65 -15.16
C ARG A 49 -20.16 20.17 -16.28
N ALA A 50 -21.44 20.54 -16.22
CA ALA A 50 -22.38 20.27 -17.31
C ALA A 50 -21.91 20.98 -18.58
N GLU A 51 -21.83 20.24 -19.69
CA GLU A 51 -21.42 20.77 -20.98
C GLU A 51 -22.47 21.71 -21.60
N SER A 52 -23.73 21.57 -21.18
CA SER A 52 -24.84 22.39 -21.64
C SER A 52 -25.78 22.77 -20.48
N ARG A 53 -26.63 23.78 -20.71
CA ARG A 53 -27.62 24.28 -19.74
C ARG A 53 -28.94 23.50 -19.76
N THR A 54 -28.91 22.23 -20.15
CA THR A 54 -30.09 21.36 -20.10
C THR A 54 -30.18 20.67 -18.74
N VAL A 55 -31.40 20.31 -18.32
CA VAL A 55 -31.62 19.65 -17.03
C VAL A 55 -30.91 18.30 -17.01
N GLU A 56 -30.96 17.57 -18.12
CA GLU A 56 -30.35 16.25 -18.28
C GLU A 56 -28.82 16.32 -18.14
N ALA A 57 -28.19 17.34 -18.75
CA ALA A 57 -26.74 17.53 -18.66
C ALA A 57 -26.30 17.92 -17.24
N VAL A 58 -27.10 18.72 -16.54
CA VAL A 58 -26.83 19.09 -15.14
C VAL A 58 -26.98 17.90 -14.20
N VAL A 59 -28.05 17.12 -14.33
CA VAL A 59 -28.29 15.92 -13.50
C VAL A 59 -27.22 14.85 -13.78
N SER A 60 -26.86 14.64 -15.03
CA SER A 60 -25.79 13.71 -15.40
C SER A 60 -24.44 14.12 -14.80
N ALA A 61 -24.06 15.39 -14.94
CA ALA A 61 -22.84 15.92 -14.32
C ALA A 61 -22.88 15.85 -12.80
N TYR A 62 -24.03 16.13 -12.17
CA TYR A 62 -24.20 16.04 -10.72
C TYR A 62 -24.04 14.58 -10.23
N ASN A 63 -24.75 13.64 -10.84
CA ASN A 63 -24.68 12.22 -10.45
C ASN A 63 -23.28 11.63 -10.66
N ALA A 64 -22.55 12.04 -11.70
CA ALA A 64 -21.16 11.63 -11.92
C ALA A 64 -20.21 12.17 -10.84
N ASN A 65 -20.57 13.27 -10.18
CA ASN A 65 -19.74 13.97 -9.22
C ASN A 65 -19.97 13.54 -7.77
N VAL A 66 -21.22 13.35 -7.33
CA VAL A 66 -21.55 13.23 -5.89
C VAL A 66 -20.73 12.15 -5.19
N GLU A 67 -20.80 10.90 -5.66
CA GLU A 67 -20.14 9.80 -4.94
C GLU A 67 -18.62 9.85 -5.08
N HIS A 68 -18.12 10.21 -6.27
CA HIS A 68 -16.70 10.24 -6.56
C HIS A 68 -15.98 11.42 -5.89
N LEU A 69 -16.57 12.62 -5.90
CA LEU A 69 -15.97 13.79 -5.28
C LEU A 69 -15.99 13.70 -3.76
N GLU A 70 -17.08 13.23 -3.15
CA GLU A 70 -17.15 13.11 -1.69
C GLU A 70 -16.11 12.12 -1.17
N ALA A 71 -16.01 10.95 -1.80
CA ALA A 71 -15.04 9.95 -1.40
C ALA A 71 -13.59 10.42 -1.63
N CYS A 72 -13.33 11.08 -2.77
CA CYS A 72 -12.02 11.60 -3.12
C CYS A 72 -11.58 12.74 -2.18
N ASN A 73 -12.43 13.75 -2.00
CA ASN A 73 -12.15 14.88 -1.12
C ASN A 73 -12.02 14.48 0.35
N ARG A 74 -12.79 13.47 0.80
CA ARG A 74 -12.65 12.90 2.14
C ARG A 74 -11.24 12.33 2.35
N LYS A 75 -10.78 11.47 1.45
CA LYS A 75 -9.42 10.88 1.53
C LYS A 75 -8.32 11.94 1.48
N LEU A 76 -8.44 12.93 0.60
CA LEU A 76 -7.45 14.01 0.52
C LEU A 76 -7.49 14.95 1.73
N GLY A 77 -8.66 15.11 2.36
CA GLY A 77 -8.79 15.79 3.64
C GLY A 77 -8.12 15.03 4.79
N GLU A 78 -8.30 13.70 4.85
CA GLU A 78 -7.62 12.83 5.82
C GLU A 78 -6.09 12.91 5.68
N ILE A 79 -5.57 12.93 4.45
CA ILE A 79 -4.12 13.09 4.20
C ILE A 79 -3.60 14.43 4.71
N ARG A 80 -4.36 15.52 4.54
CA ARG A 80 -4.01 16.85 5.09
C ARG A 80 -4.06 16.89 6.61
N ALA A 81 -4.89 16.07 7.22
CA ALA A 81 -5.04 16.00 8.68
C ALA A 81 -3.99 15.09 9.35
N LEU A 82 -3.14 14.40 8.59
CA LEU A 82 -2.09 13.56 9.16
C LEU A 82 -1.12 14.40 10.00
N PRO A 83 -0.71 13.91 11.18
CA PRO A 83 0.25 14.60 12.02
C PRO A 83 1.60 14.68 11.29
N THR A 84 2.10 15.89 11.14
CA THR A 84 3.42 16.14 10.57
C THR A 84 4.39 16.38 11.72
N GLY A 85 5.59 15.83 11.62
CA GLY A 85 6.65 16.07 12.59
C GLY A 85 7.32 17.38 12.25
N ASP A 86 7.77 18.13 13.25
CA ASP A 86 8.48 19.40 13.03
C ASP A 86 9.75 19.14 12.19
N VAL A 87 9.68 19.46 10.90
CA VAL A 87 10.85 19.51 10.02
C VAL A 87 11.52 20.85 10.28
N THR A 88 12.47 20.89 11.21
CA THR A 88 13.35 22.05 11.34
C THR A 88 14.38 21.98 10.20
N PRO A 89 14.48 22.99 9.32
CA PRO A 89 15.40 22.97 8.18
C PRO A 89 16.88 22.98 8.61
#